data_AF-A0A2H0TAU2-F1
#
_entry.id   AF-A0A2H0TAU2-F1
#
_cell.length_a   1.000
_cell.length_b   1.000
_cell.length_c   1.000
_cell.angle_alpha   90.00
_cell.angle_beta   90.00
_cell.angle_gamma   90.00
#
_symmetry.space_group_name_H-M   'P 1'
#
loop_
_entity.id
_entity.type
_entity.pdbx_description
1 polymer ?
#
loop_
_entity_poly.entity_id
_entity_poly.type
_entity_poly.pdbx_seq_one_letter_code
_entity_poly.pdbx_strand_id
1 'polypeptide(L)' 'MNDSQTLKNIESKLSALLALTALSFSENRADVKIEALLKKTGLEVSEIALILGKNEGAVRKAIERAKK' A
#
# COMPACT_ATOMS: atom_id res chain seq x y z
N MET A 1 -21.32 -15.85 1.91
CA MET A 1 -20.22 -14.92 1.56
C MET A 1 -19.75 -15.29 0.17
N ASN A 2 -19.50 -14.30 -0.71
CA ASN A 2 -19.27 -14.57 -2.13
C ASN A 2 -17.76 -14.60 -2.39
N ASP A 3 -17.19 -15.80 -2.48
CA ASP A 3 -15.73 -16.03 -2.54
C ASP A 3 -15.04 -15.29 -3.69
N SER A 4 -15.76 -15.07 -4.80
CA SER A 4 -15.31 -14.25 -5.92
C SER A 4 -15.03 -12.79 -5.53
N GLN A 5 -15.84 -12.23 -4.62
CA GLN A 5 -15.64 -10.87 -4.11
C GLN A 5 -14.42 -10.81 -3.19
N THR A 6 -14.20 -11.85 -2.37
CA THR A 6 -13.03 -11.97 -1.49
C THR A 6 -11.74 -12.03 -2.31
N LEU A 7 -11.72 -12.83 -3.38
CA LEU A 7 -10.56 -12.96 -4.27
C LEU A 7 -10.22 -11.65 -4.99
N LYS A 8 -11.23 -10.94 -5.51
CA LYS A 8 -11.03 -9.60 -6.11
C LYS A 8 -10.44 -8.58 -5.13
N ASN A 9 -10.87 -8.63 -3.87
CA ASN A 9 -10.35 -7.75 -2.84
C ASN A 9 -8.89 -8.08 -2.51
N ILE A 10 -8.54 -9.37 -2.42
CA ILE A 10 -7.16 -9.82 -2.21
C ILE A 10 -6.26 -9.38 -3.37
N GLU A 11 -6.69 -9.59 -4.61
CA GLU A 11 -5.95 -9.21 -5.81
C GLU A 11 -5.68 -7.69 -5.89
N SER A 12 -6.68 -6.89 -5.51
CA SER A 12 -6.56 -5.42 -5.45
C SER A 12 -5.55 -4.98 -4.38
N LYS A 13 -5.58 -5.61 -3.20
CA LYS A 13 -4.63 -5.34 -2.11
C LYS A 13 -3.19 -5.74 -2.50
N LEU A 14 -3.01 -6.91 -3.11
CA LEU A 14 -1.71 -7.38 -3.60
C LEU A 14 -1.13 -6.47 -4.68
N SER A 15 -1.96 -6.03 -5.64
CA SER A 15 -1.55 -5.09 -6.68
C SER A 15 -1.07 -3.75 -6.11
N ALA A 16 -1.75 -3.24 -5.08
CA ALA A 16 -1.32 -2.01 -4.41
C ALA A 16 0.00 -2.16 -3.64
N LEU A 17 0.20 -3.28 -2.97
CA LEU A 17 1.47 -3.58 -2.29
C LEU A 17 2.62 -3.67 -3.29
N LEU A 18 2.39 -4.34 -4.43
CA LEU A 18 3.40 -4.49 -5.47
C LEU A 18 3.76 -3.14 -6.11
N ALA A 19 2.77 -2.25 -6.31
CA ALA A 19 3.00 -0.88 -6.75
C ALA A 19 3.82 -0.07 -5.72
N LEU A 20 3.51 -0.19 -4.42
CA LEU A 20 4.28 0.47 -3.36
C LEU A 20 5.74 0.00 -3.31
N THR A 21 5.97 -1.30 -3.49
CA THR A 21 7.32 -1.87 -3.57
C THR A 21 8.04 -1.35 -4.81
N ALA A 22 7.42 -1.37 -5.99
CA ALA A 22 8.04 -0.88 -7.22
C ALA A 22 8.47 0.60 -7.11
N LEU A 23 7.64 1.45 -6.50
CA LEU A 23 7.96 2.86 -6.23
C LEU A 23 9.15 3.04 -5.28
N SER A 24 9.39 2.09 -4.38
CA SER A 24 10.56 2.15 -3.49
C SER A 24 11.88 1.79 -4.18
N PHE A 25 11.83 1.16 -5.35
CA PHE A 25 13.00 0.77 -6.15
C PHE A 25 13.24 1.63 -7.40
N SER A 26 12.26 2.44 -7.83
CA SER A 26 12.45 3.31 -9.00
C SER A 26 13.09 4.65 -8.62
N GLU A 27 14.25 4.96 -9.22
CA GLU A 27 14.93 6.26 -9.06
C GLU A 27 14.09 7.44 -9.57
N ASN A 28 13.19 7.17 -10.52
CA ASN A 28 12.12 8.08 -10.88
C ASN A 28 10.96 7.89 -9.91
N ARG A 29 10.90 8.74 -8.88
CA ARG A 29 9.70 8.93 -8.06
C ARG A 29 8.60 9.51 -8.95
N ALA A 30 7.97 8.68 -9.77
CA ALA A 30 6.71 9.05 -10.39
C ALA A 30 5.76 9.40 -9.25
N ASP A 31 5.11 10.56 -9.33
CA ASP A 31 4.17 11.16 -8.37
C ASP A 31 2.89 10.31 -8.19
N VAL A 32 3.06 9.02 -7.91
CA VAL A 32 1.99 8.14 -7.51
C VAL A 32 1.65 8.54 -6.10
N LYS A 33 0.61 9.36 -5.96
CA LYS A 33 0.06 9.77 -4.66
C LYS A 33 -0.34 8.51 -3.91
N ILE A 34 0.54 8.06 -3.00
CA ILE A 34 0.35 6.87 -2.18
C ILE A 34 -1.02 6.91 -1.48
N GLU A 35 -1.47 8.10 -1.09
CA GLU A 35 -2.81 8.33 -0.54
C GLU A 35 -3.95 7.90 -1.48
N ALA A 36 -3.85 8.16 -2.78
CA ALA A 36 -4.85 7.75 -3.76
C ALA A 36 -4.88 6.23 -3.92
N LEU A 37 -3.73 5.58 -3.82
CA LEU A 37 -3.58 4.13 -3.92
C LEU A 37 -4.13 3.42 -2.68
N LEU A 38 -3.82 3.95 -1.50
CA LEU A 38 -4.37 3.48 -0.22
C LEU A 38 -5.89 3.69 -0.16
N LYS A 39 -6.38 4.86 -0.58
CA LYS A 39 -7.82 5.16 -0.60
C LYS A 39 -8.60 4.27 -1.57
N LYS A 40 -8.02 3.93 -2.73
CA LYS A 40 -8.65 3.04 -3.72
C LYS A 40 -8.72 1.59 -3.24
N THR A 41 -7.77 1.15 -2.42
CA THR A 41 -7.67 -0.23 -1.94
C THR A 41 -8.24 -0.46 -0.55
N GLY A 42 -8.51 0.61 0.20
CA GLY A 42 -8.95 0.52 1.59
C GLY A 42 -7.89 -0.09 2.51
N LEU A 43 -6.61 -0.05 2.12
CA LEU A 43 -5.52 -0.60 2.92
C LEU A 43 -5.23 0.31 4.11
N GLU A 44 -5.33 -0.26 5.31
CA GLU A 44 -4.96 0.44 6.54
C GLU A 44 -3.45 0.34 6.82
N VAL A 45 -2.95 1.32 7.57
CA VAL A 45 -1.55 1.36 8.02
C VAL A 45 -1.21 0.12 8.86
N SER A 46 -2.16 -0.36 9.66
CA SER A 46 -2.08 -1.57 10.48
C SER A 46 -1.85 -2.82 9.63
N GLU A 47 -2.60 -2.96 8.53
CA GLU A 47 -2.47 -4.09 7.59
C GLU A 47 -1.10 -4.08 6.88
N ILE A 48 -0.65 -2.90 6.44
CA ILE A 48 0.66 -2.74 5.81
C ILE A 48 1.79 -3.05 6.80
N ALA A 49 1.65 -2.58 8.04
CA ALA A 49 2.60 -2.85 9.11
C ALA A 49 2.73 -4.35 9.40
N LEU A 50 1.59 -5.05 9.49
CA LEU A 50 1.53 -6.49 9.69
C LEU A 50 2.23 -7.26 8.54
N ILE A 51 1.93 -6.91 7.30
CA ILE A 51 2.50 -7.58 6.11
C ILE A 51 4.02 -7.35 6.01
N LEU A 52 4.47 -6.13 6.30
CA LEU A 52 5.90 -5.78 6.21
C LEU A 52 6.70 -6.20 7.45
N GLY A 53 6.05 -6.71 8.50
CA GLY A 53 6.69 -6.98 9.79
C GLY A 53 7.29 -5.73 10.44
N LYS A 54 6.69 -4.56 10.19
CA LYS A 54 7.17 -3.25 10.68
C LYS A 54 6.18 -2.67 11.69
N ASN A 55 6.66 -1.72 12.49
CA ASN A 55 5.79 -0.93 13.35
C ASN A 55 4.97 0.06 12.51
N GLU A 56 3.67 0.20 12.80
CA GLU A 56 2.79 1.19 12.19
C GLU A 56 3.38 2.60 12.15
N GLY A 57 4.05 3.04 13.22
CA GLY A 57 4.68 4.35 13.28
C GLY A 57 5.76 4.54 12.22
N ALA A 58 6.51 3.48 11.88
CA ALA A 58 7.49 3.50 10.81
C ALA A 58 6.82 3.55 9.43
N VAL A 59 5.70 2.85 9.26
CA VAL A 59 4.89 2.87 8.04
C VAL A 59 4.28 4.26 7.81
N ARG A 60 3.68 4.90 8.83
CA ARG A 60 3.17 6.28 8.72
C ARG A 60 4.27 7.25 8.32
N LYS A 61 5.43 7.19 8.97
CA LYS A 61 6.58 8.04 8.63
C LYS A 61 7.10 7.81 7.22
N ALA A 62 6.99 6.59 6.68
CA ALA A 62 7.38 6.30 5.30
C ALA A 62 6.36 6.89 4.31
N ILE A 63 5.06 6.74 4.59
CA ILE A 63 3.98 7.32 3.78
C ILE A 63 4.10 8.85 3.76
N GLU A 64 4.24 9.51 4.93
CA GLU A 64 4.41 10.97 5.03
C GLU A 64 5.64 11.48 4.27
N ARG A 65 6.77 10.75 4.34
CA ARG A 65 7.98 11.10 3.57
C ARG A 65 7.78 11.00 2.06
N ALA A 66 6.90 10.12 1.61
CA ALA A 66 6.58 9.93 0.21
C ALA A 66 5.49 10.89 -0.30
N LYS A 67 4.86 11.70 0.57
CA LYS A 67 4.01 12.83 0.15
C LYS A 67 4.80 14.07 -0.27
N LYS A 68 6.11 14.08 -0.02
CA LYS A 68 7.01 15.23 -0.16
C LYS A 68 7.91 15.08 -1.38
#